data_AF-S8DJQ0-F1
#
_entry.id   AF-S8DJQ0-F1
#
_cell.length_a   1.000
_cell.length_b   1.000
_cell.length_c   1.000
_cell.angle_alpha   90.00
_cell.angle_beta   90.00
_cell.angle_gamma   90.00
#
_symmetry.space_group_name_H-M   'P 1'
#
loop_
_entity.id
_entity.type
_entity.pdbx_description
1 polymer ?
#
loop_
_entity_poly.entity_id
_entity_poly.type
_entity_poly.pdbx_seq_one_letter_code
_entity_poly.pdbx_strand_id
1 'polypeptide(L)'
;SYDGFVECFRNNLLDINIDPRAYGTHSFQQGGCQYLAVVKHWPFCDICTWGGWAEHFDNPGTIFKYLMSWVDTPLVEQKDYFNPKRAASDLCSQCG
;
A
#
# COMPACT_ATOMS: atom_id res chain seq x y z
N SER A 1 5.95 -0.84 24.10
CA SER A 1 7.35 -0.59 23.68
C SER A 1 7.41 -0.71 22.16
N TYR A 2 8.01 0.27 21.47
CA TYR A 2 8.21 0.27 20.02
C TYR A 2 8.95 -0.98 19.53
N ASP A 3 9.83 -1.52 20.38
CA ASP A 3 10.63 -2.72 20.06
C ASP A 3 9.78 -3.97 19.88
N GLY A 4 8.69 -4.12 20.65
CA GLY A 4 7.83 -5.31 20.57
C GLY A 4 7.01 -5.38 19.28
N PHE A 5 6.65 -4.23 18.70
CA PHE A 5 5.98 -4.21 17.40
C PHE A 5 6.93 -4.63 16.28
N VAL A 6 8.14 -4.05 16.23
CA VAL A 6 9.12 -4.36 15.18
C VAL A 6 9.55 -5.82 15.27
N GLU A 7 9.75 -6.35 16.47
CA GLU A 7 10.04 -7.77 16.69
C GLU A 7 8.93 -8.67 16.13
N CYS A 8 7.68 -8.39 16.49
CA CYS A 8 6.53 -9.13 15.97
C CYS A 8 6.43 -9.05 14.44
N PHE A 9 6.59 -7.85 13.86
CA PHE A 9 6.57 -7.66 12.42
C PHE A 9 7.67 -8.48 11.72
N ARG A 10 8.89 -8.49 12.27
CA ARG A 10 10.00 -9.28 11.72
C ARG A 10 9.75 -10.78 11.84
N ASN A 11 9.14 -11.24 12.92
CA ASN A 11 8.74 -12.65 13.07
C ASN A 11 7.69 -13.04 12.02
N ASN A 12 6.68 -12.20 11.77
CA ASN A 12 5.70 -12.45 10.71
C ASN A 12 6.33 -12.52 9.31
N LEU A 13 7.38 -11.72 9.04
CA LEU A 13 8.11 -11.81 7.77
C LEU A 13 8.88 -13.13 7.64
N LEU A 14 9.47 -13.63 8.73
CA LEU A 14 10.13 -14.94 8.75
C LEU A 14 9.13 -16.08 8.51
N ASP A 15 7.91 -15.99 9.06
CA ASP A 15 6.86 -17.00 8.85
C ASP A 15 6.48 -17.16 7.36
N ILE A 16 6.67 -16.12 6.55
CA ILE A 16 6.46 -16.14 5.09
C ILE A 16 7.76 -16.21 4.29
N ASN A 17 8.88 -16.58 4.92
CA ASN A 17 10.20 -16.75 4.31
C ASN A 17 10.79 -15.47 3.66
N ILE A 18 10.50 -14.29 4.22
CA ILE A 18 11.11 -13.02 3.81
C ILE A 18 12.19 -12.61 4.83
N ASP A 19 13.38 -12.22 4.34
CA ASP A 19 14.44 -11.68 5.21
C ASP A 19 14.01 -10.34 5.83
N PRO A 20 13.83 -10.26 7.16
CA PRO A 20 13.35 -9.05 7.82
C PRO A 20 14.37 -7.90 7.89
N ARG A 21 15.65 -8.11 7.54
CA ARG A 21 16.73 -7.12 7.74
C ARG A 21 16.47 -5.79 7.05
N ALA A 22 15.86 -5.83 5.86
CA ALA A 22 15.55 -4.63 5.09
C ALA A 22 14.21 -3.96 5.50
N TYR A 23 13.46 -4.56 6.42
CA TYR A 23 12.10 -4.15 6.75
C TYR A 23 12.03 -3.56 8.16
N GLY A 24 11.40 -2.38 8.25
CA GLY A 24 11.12 -1.69 9.51
C GLY A 24 9.75 -1.06 9.50
N THR A 25 9.49 -0.18 10.47
CA THR A 25 8.20 0.50 10.63
C THR A 25 7.75 1.25 9.38
N HIS A 26 8.68 1.91 8.68
CA HIS A 26 8.37 2.58 7.41
C HIS A 26 7.91 1.58 6.34
N SER A 27 8.56 0.42 6.24
CA SER A 27 8.18 -0.64 5.31
C SER A 27 6.79 -1.19 5.62
N PHE A 28 6.45 -1.34 6.91
CA PHE A 28 5.11 -1.75 7.34
C PHE A 28 4.05 -0.71 6.95
N GLN A 29 4.30 0.57 7.23
CA GLN A 29 3.37 1.65 6.88
C GLN A 29 3.15 1.73 5.36
N GLN A 30 4.23 1.68 4.58
CA GLN A 30 4.16 1.71 3.13
C GLN A 30 3.44 0.49 2.55
N GLY A 31 3.83 -0.72 2.95
CA GLY A 31 3.17 -1.95 2.51
C GLY A 31 1.69 -1.98 2.92
N GLY A 32 1.37 -1.48 4.11
CA GLY A 32 -0.01 -1.34 4.57
C GLY A 32 -0.83 -0.41 3.70
N CYS A 33 -0.32 0.79 3.41
CA CYS A 33 -1.00 1.75 2.52
C CYS A 33 -1.19 1.20 1.11
N GLN A 34 -0.16 0.55 0.54
CA GLN A 34 -0.25 -0.08 -0.78
C GLN A 34 -1.28 -1.21 -0.80
N TYR A 35 -1.30 -2.07 0.23
CA TYR A 35 -2.30 -3.14 0.35
C TYR A 35 -3.72 -2.59 0.47
N LEU A 36 -3.93 -1.55 1.28
CA LEU A 36 -5.25 -0.94 1.43
C LEU A 36 -5.74 -0.29 0.13
N ALA A 37 -4.86 0.36 -0.62
CA ALA A 37 -5.21 1.00 -1.90
C ALA A 37 -5.45 -0.02 -3.03
N VAL A 38 -4.51 -0.95 -3.23
CA VAL A 38 -4.50 -1.84 -4.40
C VAL A 38 -5.35 -3.08 -4.17
N VAL A 39 -5.28 -3.68 -2.98
CA VAL A 39 -5.98 -4.92 -2.67
C VAL A 39 -7.32 -4.64 -2.01
N LYS A 40 -7.42 -3.69 -1.07
CA LYS A 40 -8.72 -3.43 -0.41
C LYS A 40 -9.57 -2.38 -1.11
N HIS A 41 -9.03 -1.69 -2.12
CA HIS A 41 -9.70 -0.60 -2.84
C HIS A 41 -10.27 0.46 -1.90
N TRP A 42 -9.61 0.72 -0.77
CA TRP A 42 -10.07 1.74 0.16
C TRP A 42 -9.93 3.14 -0.46
N PRO A 43 -10.91 4.03 -0.23
CA PRO A 43 -10.78 5.44 -0.59
C PRO A 43 -9.52 6.05 0.05
N PHE A 44 -8.82 6.93 -0.66
CA PHE A 44 -7.61 7.55 -0.13
C PHE A 44 -7.85 8.32 1.17
N CYS A 45 -9.03 8.92 1.37
CA CYS A 45 -9.38 9.57 2.63
C CYS A 45 -9.38 8.60 3.82
N ASP A 46 -9.86 7.37 3.63
CA ASP A 46 -9.90 6.34 4.66
C ASP A 46 -8.49 5.83 4.97
N ILE A 47 -7.65 5.70 3.94
CA ILE A 47 -6.23 5.35 4.10
C ILE A 47 -5.49 6.47 4.84
N CYS A 48 -5.75 7.73 4.53
CA CYS A 48 -5.17 8.86 5.25
C CYS A 48 -5.62 8.90 6.72
N THR A 49 -6.87 8.51 6.99
CA THR A 49 -7.37 8.41 8.37
C THR A 49 -6.68 7.28 9.12
N TRP A 50 -6.56 6.10 8.49
CA TRP A 50 -5.83 4.96 9.05
C TRP A 50 -4.35 5.25 9.30
N GLY A 51 -3.70 5.97 8.38
CA GLY A 51 -2.30 6.38 8.48
C GLY A 51 -2.03 7.55 9.45
N GLY A 52 -3.08 8.15 10.03
CA GLY A 52 -2.95 9.32 10.91
C GLY A 52 -2.60 10.62 10.20
N TRP A 53 -2.93 10.75 8.92
CA TRP A 53 -2.64 11.93 8.08
C TRP A 53 -3.85 12.84 7.82
N ALA A 54 -5.06 12.37 8.13
CA ALA A 54 -6.31 13.07 7.79
C ALA A 54 -6.51 14.42 8.52
N GLU A 55 -5.86 14.62 9.67
CA GLU A 55 -6.06 15.83 10.49
C GLU A 55 -5.31 17.05 9.93
N HIS A 56 -4.26 16.85 9.14
CA HIS A 56 -3.39 17.95 8.75
C HIS A 56 -3.20 18.14 7.25
N PHE A 57 -3.27 17.12 6.38
CA PHE A 57 -2.99 17.23 4.93
C PHE A 57 -1.75 18.07 4.52
N ASP A 58 -0.92 18.52 5.48
CA ASP A 58 0.14 19.51 5.31
C ASP A 58 1.36 18.93 4.60
N ASN A 59 1.33 17.63 4.32
CA ASN A 59 2.42 16.91 3.67
C ASN A 59 1.90 15.90 2.64
N PRO A 60 1.26 16.37 1.55
CA PRO A 60 0.71 15.50 0.52
C PRO A 60 1.81 14.67 -0.16
N GLY A 61 3.04 15.20 -0.24
CA GLY A 61 4.20 14.47 -0.76
C GLY A 61 4.58 13.24 0.07
N THR A 62 4.25 13.21 1.36
CA THR A 62 4.48 12.04 2.22
C THR A 62 3.45 10.96 1.97
N ILE A 63 2.18 11.34 1.80
CA ILE A 63 1.09 10.41 1.46
C ILE A 63 1.42 9.67 0.15
N PHE A 64 1.85 10.40 -0.89
CA PHE A 64 2.23 9.79 -2.16
C PHE A 64 3.42 8.83 -2.06
N LYS A 65 4.40 9.09 -1.19
CA LYS A 65 5.53 8.16 -0.97
C LYS A 65 5.12 6.84 -0.32
N TYR A 66 4.04 6.83 0.46
CA TYR A 66 3.50 5.61 1.03
C TYR A 66 2.58 4.85 0.05
N LEU A 67 1.99 5.54 -0.93
CA LEU A 67 1.09 4.94 -1.93
C LEU A 67 1.81 4.48 -3.20
N MET A 68 2.93 5.12 -3.57
CA MET A 68 3.69 4.81 -4.79
C MET A 68 5.13 4.45 -4.46
N SER A 69 5.59 3.34 -5.04
CA SER A 69 6.98 2.91 -5.07
C SER A 69 7.58 3.16 -6.45
N TRP A 70 8.90 3.38 -6.50
CA TRP A 70 9.62 3.53 -7.77
C TRP A 70 9.64 2.25 -8.63
N VAL A 71 9.34 1.09 -8.02
CA VAL A 71 9.21 -0.19 -8.73
C VAL A 71 7.77 -0.50 -9.15
N ASP A 72 6.80 0.33 -8.80
CA ASP A 72 5.41 0.07 -9.16
C ASP A 72 5.25 0.17 -10.68
N THR A 73 4.86 -0.95 -11.30
CA THR A 73 4.64 -1.03 -12.73
C THR A 73 3.16 -0.76 -13.03
N PRO A 74 2.82 0.18 -13.93
CA PRO A 74 1.45 0.41 -14.31
C PRO A 74 0.81 -0.87 -14.85
N LEU A 75 -0.32 -1.27 -14.27
CA LEU A 75 -1.08 -2.45 -14.72
C LEU A 75 -1.82 -2.20 -16.05
N VAL A 76 -1.92 -0.93 -16.47
CA VAL A 76 -2.67 -0.49 -17.64
C VAL A 76 -1.76 0.37 -18.49
N GLU A 77 -1.75 0.15 -19.81
CA GLU A 77 -1.04 1.03 -20.73
C GLU A 77 -1.73 2.40 -20.81
N GLN A 78 -0.93 3.46 -20.94
CA GLN A 78 -1.44 4.84 -20.97
C GLN A 78 -2.53 5.07 -22.02
N LYS A 79 -2.41 4.42 -23.19
CA LYS A 79 -3.38 4.52 -24.30
C LYS A 79 -4.78 4.03 -23.92
N ASP A 80 -4.88 3.19 -22.91
CA ASP A 80 -6.12 2.53 -22.48
C ASP A 80 -6.75 3.17 -21.24
N TYR A 81 -6.15 4.21 -20.64
CA TYR A 81 -6.69 4.88 -19.44
C TYR A 81 -8.11 5.41 -19.61
N PHE A 82 -8.43 5.90 -20.81
CA PHE A 82 -9.75 6.44 -21.15
C PHE A 82 -10.49 5.60 -22.18
N ASN A 83 -10.08 4.35 -22.41
CA ASN A 83 -10.73 3.48 -23.39
C ASN A 83 -12.02 2.87 -22.76
N PRO A 84 -13.23 3.36 -23.12
CA PRO A 84 -14.47 2.86 -22.53
C PRO A 84 -14.82 1.44 -23.00
N LYS A 85 -14.11 0.93 -24.02
CA LYS A 85 -14.27 -0.43 -24.56
C LYS A 85 -13.25 -1.40 -23.98
N ARG A 86 -12.37 -0.96 -23.07
CA ARG A 86 -11.42 -1.85 -22.40
C ARG A 86 -12.21 -2.90 -21.63
N ALA A 87 -11.84 -4.17 -21.81
CA ALA A 87 -12.41 -5.26 -21.03
C ALA A 87 -12.19 -4.98 -19.54
N ALA A 88 -13.24 -5.16 -18.73
CA ALA A 88 -13.09 -5.14 -17.28
C ALA A 88 -12.01 -6.15 -16.89
N SER A 89 -11.12 -5.77 -15.98
CA SER A 89 -10.22 -6.74 -15.37
C SER A 89 -11.06 -7.76 -14.60
N ASP A 90 -10.57 -8.99 -14.53
CA ASP A 90 -11.16 -9.99 -13.65
C ASP A 90 -11.27 -9.41 -12.23
N LEU A 91 -12.42 -9.63 -11.59
CA LEU A 91 -12.62 -9.29 -10.19
C LEU A 91 -11.54 -9.97 -9.37
N CYS A 92 -10.94 -9.22 -8.44
CA CYS A 92 -9.88 -9.78 -7.63
C CYS A 92 -10.49 -10.84 -6.71
N SER A 93 -10.00 -12.08 -6.81
CA SER A 93 -10.53 -13.20 -6.03
C SER A 93 -10.43 -13.01 -4.51
N GLN A 94 -9.61 -12.06 -4.05
CA GLN A 94 -9.44 -11.73 -2.63
C GLN A 94 -10.26 -10.51 -2.15
N CYS A 95 -10.71 -9.62 -3.04
CA CYS A 95 -11.38 -8.39 -2.62
C CYS A 95 -12.64 -7.99 -3.40
N GLY A 96 -12.98 -8.68 -4.50
CA GLY A 96 -14.13 -8.40 -5.34
C GLY A 96 -13.82 -7.33 -6.37
#